data_AF-A0A2M8L1X6-F1
#
_entry.id   AF-A0A2M8L1X6-F1
#
_cell.length_a   1.000
_cell.length_b   1.000
_cell.length_c   1.000
_cell.angle_alpha   90.00
_cell.angle_beta   90.00
_cell.angle_gamma   90.00
#
_symmetry.space_group_name_H-M   'P 1'
#
loop_
_entity.id
_entity.type
_entity.pdbx_description
1 polymer ?
#
loop_
_entity_poly.entity_id
_entity_poly.type
_entity_poly.pdbx_seq_one_letter_code
_entity_poly.pdbx_strand_id
1 'polypeptide(L)'
;LGVDFKDIKNKVISYGNNSGTDLAIMSKCRGAVMSPSIFSWWGSYLMGNRDVVIAPKYWLGFNWGVEYQAGGTPSYAKVIKI
;
A
#
# COMPACT_ATOMS: atom_id res chain seq x y z
N LEU A 1 -1.46 10.50 16.56
CA LEU A 1 -1.02 10.09 15.20
C LEU A 1 0.28 10.82 14.91
N GLY A 2 1.43 10.24 15.29
CA GLY A 2 2.67 11.01 15.45
C GLY A 2 3.93 10.17 15.36
N VAL A 3 3.97 9.22 14.42
CA VAL A 3 5.27 8.67 13.99
C VAL A 3 5.77 9.59 12.90
N ASP A 4 6.61 10.52 13.31
CA ASP A 4 7.31 11.41 12.40
C ASP A 4 8.42 10.62 11.73
N PHE A 5 8.40 10.51 10.40
CA PHE A 5 9.43 9.80 9.66
C PHE A 5 10.76 10.56 9.62
N LYS A 6 10.91 11.70 10.31
CA LYS A 6 12.09 12.59 10.38
C LYS A 6 13.44 11.88 10.36
N ASP A 7 13.62 10.84 11.16
CA ASP A 7 14.93 10.17 11.33
C ASP A 7 15.31 9.17 10.22
N ILE A 8 14.36 8.84 9.33
CA ILE A 8 14.65 7.97 8.19
C ILE A 8 15.52 8.72 7.18
N LYS A 9 16.75 8.20 6.98
CA LYS A 9 17.66 8.63 5.92
C LYS A 9 17.22 8.03 4.56
N ASN A 10 17.55 8.71 3.47
CA ASN A 10 17.24 8.26 2.09
C ASN A 10 15.75 8.02 1.83
N LYS A 11 14.90 8.98 2.22
CA LYS A 11 13.47 8.96 1.94
C LYS A 11 13.10 10.07 0.95
N VAL A 12 12.02 9.82 0.22
CA VAL A 12 11.28 10.84 -0.51
C VAL A 12 9.83 10.72 -0.06
N ILE A 13 9.25 11.86 0.32
CA ILE A 13 7.81 11.96 0.62
C ILE A 13 7.20 12.72 -0.54
N SER A 14 6.34 12.07 -1.31
CA SER A 14 5.57 12.75 -2.35
C SER A 14 4.45 13.55 -1.70
N TYR A 15 4.38 14.86 -1.97
CA TYR A 15 3.36 15.75 -1.43
C TYR A 15 3.01 16.84 -2.45
N GLY A 16 1.73 17.20 -2.54
CA GLY A 16 1.24 18.26 -3.44
C GLY A 16 1.27 17.92 -4.93
N ASN A 17 1.59 16.66 -5.27
CA ASN A 17 1.56 16.18 -6.65
C ASN A 17 0.13 15.77 -7.06
N ASN A 18 -0.08 15.66 -8.38
CA ASN A 18 -1.31 15.03 -8.88
C ASN A 18 -1.23 13.50 -8.68
N SER A 19 -2.41 12.87 -8.58
CA SER A 19 -2.52 11.43 -8.32
C SER A 19 -1.88 10.55 -9.40
N GLY A 20 -1.77 11.04 -10.64
CA GLY A 20 -1.11 10.33 -11.74
C GLY A 20 0.40 10.27 -11.57
N THR A 21 1.02 11.37 -11.13
CA THR A 21 2.44 11.42 -10.77
C THR A 21 2.75 10.46 -9.63
N ASP A 22 1.90 10.42 -8.60
CA ASP A 22 2.07 9.50 -7.47
C ASP A 22 1.96 8.04 -7.92
N LEU A 23 0.97 7.69 -8.75
CA LEU A 23 0.86 6.35 -9.34
C LEU A 23 2.08 6.00 -10.20
N ALA A 24 2.61 6.96 -10.97
CA ALA A 24 3.81 6.74 -11.77
C ALA A 24 5.02 6.45 -10.88
N ILE A 25 5.20 7.18 -9.78
CA ILE A 25 6.26 6.90 -8.78
C ILE A 25 6.06 5.51 -8.17
N MET A 26 4.84 5.20 -7.71
CA MET A 26 4.50 3.89 -7.12
C MET A 26 4.76 2.74 -8.09
N SER A 27 4.49 2.92 -9.40
CA SER A 27 4.72 1.89 -10.43
C SER A 27 6.19 1.49 -10.60
N LYS A 28 7.12 2.35 -10.17
CA LYS A 28 8.57 2.13 -10.24
C LYS A 28 9.14 1.51 -8.96
N CYS A 29 8.36 1.44 -7.89
CA CYS A 29 8.78 0.75 -6.67
C CYS A 29 8.91 -0.76 -6.89
N ARG A 30 9.79 -1.41 -6.11
CA ARG A 30 9.95 -2.87 -6.10
C ARG A 30 9.12 -3.57 -5.01
N GLY A 31 8.73 -2.81 -3.98
CA GLY A 31 7.90 -3.31 -2.91
C GLY A 31 6.91 -2.26 -2.41
N ALA A 32 5.86 -2.71 -1.74
CA ALA A 32 4.79 -1.86 -1.23
C ALA A 32 4.23 -2.36 0.11
N VAL A 33 3.87 -1.43 0.98
CA VAL A 33 2.98 -1.66 2.13
C VAL A 33 1.66 -0.98 1.81
N MET A 34 0.62 -1.77 1.60
CA MET A 34 -0.68 -1.28 1.15
C MET A 34 -1.56 -0.96 2.35
N SER A 35 -2.18 0.22 2.32
CA SER A 35 -3.34 0.54 3.14
C SER A 35 -4.63 0.01 2.51
N PRO A 36 -5.75 -0.06 3.25
CA PRO A 36 -7.06 -0.41 2.68
C PRO A 36 -7.60 0.72 1.79
N SER A 37 -7.06 0.85 0.57
CA SER A 37 -7.39 1.94 -0.34
C SER A 37 -7.38 1.46 -1.79
N ILE A 38 -8.30 1.99 -2.59
CA ILE A 38 -8.32 1.76 -4.04
C ILE A 38 -7.04 2.33 -4.69
N PHE A 39 -6.51 3.43 -4.13
CA PHE A 39 -5.31 4.07 -4.63
C PHE A 39 -4.05 3.21 -4.41
N SER A 40 -3.89 2.65 -3.20
CA SER A 40 -2.80 1.72 -2.91
C SER A 40 -2.93 0.41 -3.71
N TRP A 41 -4.17 -0.05 -3.93
CA TRP A 41 -4.45 -1.22 -4.76
C TRP A 41 -3.95 -1.02 -6.19
N TRP A 42 -4.39 0.05 -6.87
CA TRP A 42 -3.96 0.35 -8.23
C TRP A 42 -2.46 0.65 -8.32
N GLY A 43 -1.91 1.36 -7.34
CA GLY A 43 -0.46 1.61 -7.28
C GLY A 43 0.34 0.31 -7.24
N SER A 44 -0.09 -0.67 -6.43
CA SER A 44 0.56 -1.99 -6.37
C SER A 44 0.37 -2.81 -7.65
N TYR A 45 -0.80 -2.69 -8.28
CA TYR A 45 -1.15 -3.39 -9.50
C TYR A 45 -0.30 -2.90 -10.69
N LEU A 46 0.01 -1.61 -10.74
CA LEU A 46 0.81 -1.02 -11.82
C LEU A 46 2.33 -1.20 -11.64
N MET A 47 2.79 -1.77 -10.53
CA MET A 47 4.22 -2.02 -10.30
C MET A 47 4.80 -2.96 -11.35
N GLY A 48 5.90 -2.55 -11.98
CA GLY A 48 6.62 -3.36 -12.97
C GLY A 48 7.39 -4.54 -12.35
N ASN A 49 7.79 -4.41 -11.08
CA ASN A 49 8.36 -5.50 -10.29
C ASN A 49 7.73 -5.49 -8.89
N ARG A 50 7.32 -6.66 -8.38
CA ARG A 50 6.62 -6.84 -7.11
C ARG A 50 7.37 -7.85 -6.23
N ASP A 51 8.59 -7.51 -5.84
CA ASP A 51 9.40 -8.36 -4.95
C ASP A 51 8.63 -8.66 -3.65
N VAL A 52 7.97 -7.65 -3.09
CA VAL A 52 7.14 -7.81 -1.88
C VAL A 52 6.00 -6.80 -1.85
N VAL A 53 4.77 -7.28 -1.68
CA VAL A 53 3.59 -6.44 -1.46
C VAL A 53 2.91 -6.92 -0.20
N ILE A 54 2.78 -6.06 0.80
CA ILE A 54 2.20 -6.40 2.10
C ILE A 54 0.83 -5.76 2.21
N ALA A 55 -0.17 -6.55 2.59
CA ALA A 55 -1.55 -6.12 2.77
C ALA A 55 -2.09 -6.53 4.15
N PRO A 56 -2.91 -5.69 4.82
CA PRO A 56 -3.60 -6.08 6.04
C PRO A 56 -4.64 -7.16 5.76
N LYS A 57 -4.75 -8.15 6.65
CA LYS A 57 -5.74 -9.25 6.58
C LYS A 57 -7.17 -8.74 6.61
N TYR A 58 -7.45 -7.82 7.52
CA TYR A 58 -8.77 -7.25 7.70
C TYR A 58 -8.77 -5.89 7.01
N TRP A 59 -9.15 -5.87 5.74
CA TRP A 59 -9.06 -4.69 4.87
C TRP A 59 -9.95 -3.53 5.37
N LEU A 60 -11.23 -3.47 4.98
CA LEU A 60 -12.22 -2.53 5.54
C LEU A 60 -12.82 -3.03 6.87
N GLY A 61 -12.74 -4.33 7.15
CA GLY A 61 -13.28 -4.94 8.38
C GLY A 61 -12.33 -4.94 9.58
N PHE A 62 -11.30 -4.09 9.58
CA PHE A 62 -10.21 -4.12 10.58
C PHE A 62 -10.70 -4.01 12.03
N ASN A 63 -11.71 -3.17 12.29
CA ASN A 63 -12.27 -3.00 13.63
C ASN A 63 -13.00 -4.23 14.17
N TRP A 64 -13.47 -5.11 13.29
CA TRP A 64 -14.25 -6.29 13.67
C TRP A 64 -13.49 -7.60 13.50
N GLY A 65 -12.25 -7.55 13.00
CA GLY A 65 -11.48 -8.76 12.72
C GLY A 65 -12.11 -9.64 11.64
N VAL A 66 -12.84 -9.01 10.71
CA VAL A 66 -13.53 -9.70 9.60
C VAL A 66 -12.89 -9.28 8.28
N GLU A 67 -12.75 -10.22 7.36
CA GLU A 67 -12.36 -9.90 5.99
C GLU A 67 -13.53 -9.24 5.27
N TYR A 68 -13.38 -7.96 4.94
CA TYR A 68 -14.36 -7.18 4.20
C TYR A 68 -13.59 -6.18 3.35
N GLN A 69 -13.76 -6.09 2.04
CA GLN A 69 -14.48 -6.96 1.11
C GLN A 69 -13.72 -8.27 0.88
N ALA A 70 -14.40 -9.41 1.03
CA ALA A 70 -13.78 -10.73 0.84
C ALA A 70 -13.17 -10.86 -0.57
N GLY A 71 -11.90 -11.25 -0.66
CA GLY A 71 -11.20 -11.40 -1.93
C GLY A 71 -10.76 -10.08 -2.60
N GLY A 72 -10.92 -8.92 -1.95
CA GLY A 72 -10.44 -7.64 -2.48
C GLY A 72 -8.91 -7.50 -2.46
N THR A 73 -8.22 -8.33 -1.67
CA THR A 73 -6.76 -8.32 -1.58
C THR A 73 -6.14 -8.96 -2.83
N PRO A 74 -5.16 -8.32 -3.50
CA PRO A 74 -4.52 -8.91 -4.66
C PRO A 74 -3.85 -10.25 -4.34
N SER A 75 -3.98 -11.24 -5.23
CA SER A 75 -3.42 -12.59 -5.04
C SER A 75 -1.90 -12.64 -4.87
N TYR A 76 -1.19 -11.62 -5.37
CA TYR A 76 0.25 -11.47 -5.24
C TYR A 76 0.69 -10.80 -3.92
N ALA A 77 -0.25 -10.31 -3.11
CA ALA A 77 0.07 -9.67 -1.85
C ALA A 77 0.26 -10.71 -0.73
N LYS A 78 1.29 -10.52 0.08
CA LYS A 78 1.47 -11.20 1.35
C LYS A 78 0.55 -10.58 2.39
N VAL A 79 -0.49 -11.33 2.74
CA VAL A 79 -1.49 -10.93 3.73
C VAL A 79 -0.95 -11.12 5.14
N ILE A 80 -0.99 -10.07 5.97
CA ILE A 80 -0.55 -10.11 7.37
C ILE A 80 -1.65 -9.64 8.32
N LYS A 81 -1.75 -10.29 9.49
CA LYS A 81 -2.57 -9.79 10.59
C LYS A 81 -1.77 -8.73 11.35
N ILE A 82 -2.32 -7.53 11.46
CA ILE A 82 -1.72 -6.37 12.14
C ILE A 82 -2.47 -6.16 13.45
#